data_AF-A0A7G6VXQ3-F1
#
_entry.id   AF-A0A7G6VXQ3-F1
#
_cell.length_a   1.000
_cell.length_b   1.000
_cell.length_c   1.000
_cell.angle_alpha   90.00
_cell.angle_beta   90.00
_cell.angle_gamma   90.00
#
_symmetry.space_group_name_H-M   'P 1'
#
loop_
_entity.id
_entity.type
_entity.pdbx_description
1 polymer ?
#
loop_
_entity_poly.entity_id
_entity_poly.type
_entity_poly.pdbx_seq_one_letter_code
_entity_poly.pdbx_strand_id
1 'polypeptide(L)'
;MAGGGDPAEAVDASASAFVFEGSWREFAPIAFTNLLLTIVTLGIYRFWATTRERQYLWSRSRFIDEHLEWTGTGKELFFGFLLVTVLILVPFGVIQLIAQGLIFRGQGGIAAGVFIAMFALLFYFSGVARFRALRYRLGRTHWRGIRGGSHDPGFRYGLSHMWKYAIGYGAIGLMVPWAMVSLWNERWGHMSFGQLRFRSEADFSPLMKRYLLFYLAPLILMIVGFLGIGAIALGIGAAGDFDREELAWGALGGLIAIGFVAFYLLWGLAYLFFYAKYLRVVIGDMQLGDDISFGFSASTKDWFRLILGDVGLVLVTLGVGWIFLSYRHWKFFITHLEAYGVIDPEILMQSDTPMARHGEGLLDAFDMGAI
;
A
#
# COMPACT_ATOMS: atom_id res chain seq x y z
N MET A 1 14.09 -59.37 -14.22
CA MET A 1 14.07 -58.66 -12.92
C MET A 1 13.11 -57.51 -13.05
N ALA A 2 12.15 -57.36 -12.13
CA ALA A 2 11.15 -56.30 -12.20
C ALA A 2 11.73 -55.00 -11.66
N GLY A 3 11.83 -53.97 -12.50
CA GLY A 3 12.06 -52.59 -12.06
C GLY A 3 10.71 -51.93 -11.83
N GLY A 4 10.26 -51.88 -10.57
CA GLY A 4 9.09 -51.08 -10.21
C GLY A 4 9.43 -49.60 -10.32
N GLY A 5 8.84 -48.92 -11.30
CA GLY A 5 8.84 -47.46 -11.33
C GLY A 5 7.93 -46.94 -10.24
N ASP A 6 8.48 -46.15 -9.33
CA ASP A 6 7.75 -45.54 -8.21
C ASP A 6 6.75 -44.50 -8.76
N PRO A 7 5.43 -44.63 -8.52
CA PRO A 7 4.42 -43.73 -9.10
C PRO A 7 4.34 -42.35 -8.39
N ALA A 8 5.40 -41.95 -7.67
CA ALA A 8 5.40 -40.81 -6.74
C ALA A 8 5.96 -39.48 -7.32
N GLU A 9 6.45 -39.45 -8.56
CA GLU A 9 6.91 -38.22 -9.25
C GLU A 9 5.94 -37.73 -10.33
N ALA A 10 4.66 -37.60 -9.98
CA ALA A 10 3.66 -36.89 -10.77
C ALA A 10 2.61 -36.19 -9.88
N VAL A 11 3.05 -35.53 -8.80
CA VAL A 11 2.27 -34.43 -8.23
C VAL A 11 2.39 -33.28 -9.23
N ASP A 12 1.42 -33.22 -10.13
CA ASP A 12 1.23 -32.14 -11.08
C ASP A 12 1.38 -30.79 -10.36
N ALA A 13 2.02 -29.82 -11.02
CA ALA A 13 2.35 -28.54 -10.41
C ALA A 13 1.05 -27.78 -10.16
N SER A 14 0.46 -28.00 -8.97
CA SER A 14 -0.93 -27.69 -8.63
C SER A 14 -1.31 -26.33 -9.17
N ALA A 15 -2.17 -26.31 -10.19
CA ALA A 15 -2.46 -25.11 -10.95
C ALA A 15 -2.88 -24.00 -9.98
N SER A 16 -2.12 -22.90 -9.96
CA SER A 16 -2.34 -21.80 -9.02
C SER A 16 -3.80 -21.38 -9.07
N ALA A 17 -4.46 -21.36 -7.90
CA ALA A 17 -5.85 -20.96 -7.76
C ALA A 17 -6.12 -19.57 -8.37
N PHE A 18 -5.11 -18.68 -8.37
CA PHE A 18 -5.11 -17.41 -9.08
C PHE A 18 -4.25 -17.45 -10.33
N VAL A 19 -4.80 -16.96 -11.45
CA VAL A 19 -4.09 -16.79 -12.73
C VAL A 19 -4.40 -15.42 -13.31
N PHE A 20 -3.37 -14.69 -13.76
CA PHE A 20 -3.54 -13.43 -14.50
C PHE A 20 -3.23 -13.59 -15.99
N GLU A 21 -4.27 -13.48 -16.81
CA GLU A 21 -4.23 -13.73 -18.26
C GLU A 21 -4.07 -12.42 -19.08
N GLY A 22 -3.99 -11.27 -18.42
CA GLY A 22 -3.90 -9.97 -19.07
C GLY A 22 -2.56 -9.74 -19.77
N SER A 23 -2.64 -9.07 -20.93
CA SER A 23 -1.49 -8.68 -21.75
C SER A 23 -1.33 -7.16 -21.79
N TRP A 24 -0.08 -6.68 -21.66
CA TRP A 24 0.23 -5.25 -21.69
C TRP A 24 -0.22 -4.58 -23.00
N ARG A 25 -0.30 -5.34 -24.11
CA ARG A 25 -0.77 -4.84 -25.42
C ARG A 25 -2.26 -4.54 -25.44
N GLU A 26 -3.06 -5.29 -24.69
CA GLU A 26 -4.51 -5.03 -24.53
C GLU A 26 -4.75 -3.87 -23.57
N PHE A 27 -3.92 -3.77 -22.51
CA PHE A 27 -4.01 -2.71 -21.52
C PHE A 27 -3.56 -1.34 -22.06
N ALA A 28 -2.52 -1.30 -22.91
CA ALA A 28 -1.97 -0.07 -23.49
C ALA A 28 -3.01 0.90 -24.09
N PRO A 29 -3.92 0.49 -25.00
CA PRO A 29 -4.93 1.41 -25.55
C PRO A 29 -5.88 1.94 -24.47
N ILE A 30 -6.18 1.17 -23.42
CA ILE A 30 -6.99 1.63 -22.28
C ILE A 30 -6.23 2.73 -21.52
N ALA A 31 -4.98 2.45 -21.14
CA ALA A 31 -4.12 3.36 -20.39
C ALA A 31 -3.84 4.68 -21.14
N PHE A 32 -3.51 4.63 -22.43
CA PHE A 32 -3.29 5.83 -23.25
C PHE A 32 -4.57 6.64 -23.46
N THR A 33 -5.72 5.99 -23.69
CA THR A 33 -7.02 6.68 -23.79
C THR A 33 -7.39 7.34 -22.46
N ASN A 34 -7.17 6.65 -21.35
CA ASN A 34 -7.37 7.17 -20.00
C ASN A 34 -6.49 8.40 -19.72
N LEU A 35 -5.21 8.35 -20.08
CA LEU A 35 -4.28 9.47 -19.95
C LEU A 35 -4.74 10.69 -20.74
N LEU A 36 -5.06 10.51 -22.03
CA LEU A 36 -5.52 11.60 -22.90
C LEU A 36 -6.81 12.24 -22.36
N LEU A 37 -7.80 11.44 -21.97
CA LEU A 37 -9.05 11.95 -21.40
C LEU A 37 -8.83 12.62 -20.04
N THR A 38 -7.89 12.14 -19.22
CA THR A 38 -7.52 12.78 -17.95
C THR A 38 -6.88 14.14 -18.18
N ILE A 39 -6.01 14.29 -19.18
CA ILE A 39 -5.41 15.57 -19.57
C ILE A 39 -6.50 16.53 -20.10
N VAL A 40 -7.32 16.10 -21.05
CA VAL A 40 -8.36 16.93 -21.69
C VAL A 40 -9.42 17.39 -20.69
N THR A 41 -9.69 16.61 -19.63
CA THR A 41 -10.65 16.96 -18.57
C THR A 41 -10.01 17.57 -17.33
N LEU A 42 -8.75 18.02 -17.41
CA LEU A 42 -8.01 18.65 -16.30
C LEU A 42 -8.02 17.82 -15.01
N GLY A 43 -7.85 16.50 -15.14
CA GLY A 43 -7.80 15.54 -14.03
C GLY A 43 -9.15 14.92 -13.66
N ILE A 44 -10.29 15.45 -14.13
CA ILE A 44 -11.62 14.96 -13.72
C ILE A 44 -11.87 13.52 -14.18
N TYR A 45 -11.43 13.12 -15.37
CA TYR A 45 -11.67 11.76 -15.88
C TYR A 45 -10.97 10.65 -15.07
N ARG A 46 -10.05 10.97 -14.15
CA ARG A 46 -9.29 9.97 -13.36
C ARG A 46 -10.18 8.93 -12.68
N PHE A 47 -11.36 9.30 -12.20
CA PHE A 47 -12.30 8.37 -11.54
C PHE A 47 -12.90 7.33 -12.50
N TRP A 48 -13.12 7.72 -13.76
CA TRP A 48 -13.55 6.80 -14.82
C TRP A 48 -12.38 5.98 -15.36
N ALA A 49 -11.19 6.57 -15.45
CA ALA A 49 -9.96 5.85 -15.79
C ALA A 49 -9.68 4.69 -14.83
N THR A 50 -9.64 4.97 -13.51
CA THR A 50 -9.48 3.95 -12.45
C THR A 50 -10.54 2.84 -12.55
N THR A 51 -11.78 3.19 -12.89
CA THR A 51 -12.86 2.20 -13.07
C THR A 51 -12.60 1.30 -14.28
N ARG A 52 -12.23 1.86 -15.44
CA ARG A 52 -11.93 1.11 -16.66
C ARG A 52 -10.72 0.20 -16.49
N GLU A 53 -9.70 0.66 -15.77
CA GLU A 53 -8.52 -0.16 -15.44
C GLU A 53 -8.90 -1.33 -14.55
N ARG A 54 -9.69 -1.12 -13.49
CA ARG A 54 -10.17 -2.21 -12.64
C ARG A 54 -11.04 -3.22 -13.38
N GLN A 55 -11.92 -2.76 -14.26
CA GLN A 55 -12.72 -3.66 -15.12
C GLN A 55 -11.84 -4.57 -15.97
N TYR A 56 -10.79 -4.04 -16.61
CA TYR A 56 -9.82 -4.85 -17.35
C TYR A 56 -9.02 -5.79 -16.42
N LEU A 57 -8.50 -5.28 -15.30
CA LEU A 57 -7.64 -6.04 -14.41
C LEU A 57 -8.39 -7.21 -13.72
N TRP A 58 -9.64 -6.98 -13.30
CA TRP A 58 -10.49 -8.04 -12.72
C TRP A 58 -10.88 -9.08 -13.79
N SER A 59 -11.39 -8.66 -14.95
CA SER A 59 -11.80 -9.59 -16.03
C SER A 59 -10.65 -10.38 -16.65
N ARG A 60 -9.40 -10.02 -16.36
CA ARG A 60 -8.19 -10.78 -16.70
C ARG A 60 -7.56 -11.52 -15.52
N SER A 61 -8.20 -11.53 -14.35
CA SER A 61 -7.81 -12.29 -13.16
C SER A 61 -8.80 -13.45 -12.98
N ARG A 62 -8.35 -14.69 -13.13
CA ARG A 62 -9.13 -15.90 -12.85
C ARG A 62 -8.85 -16.38 -11.44
N PHE A 63 -9.91 -16.76 -10.73
CA PHE A 63 -9.85 -17.49 -9.47
C PHE A 63 -10.67 -18.77 -9.62
N ILE A 64 -10.06 -19.95 -9.45
CA ILE A 64 -10.73 -21.27 -9.48
C ILE A 64 -11.78 -21.34 -10.62
N ASP A 65 -11.24 -21.41 -11.83
CA ASP A 65 -11.92 -21.51 -13.13
C ASP A 65 -12.74 -20.31 -13.61
N GLU A 66 -13.14 -19.36 -12.74
CA GLU A 66 -13.96 -18.20 -13.12
C GLU A 66 -13.20 -16.87 -13.05
N HIS A 67 -13.45 -15.95 -14.00
CA HIS A 67 -12.88 -14.60 -13.94
C HIS A 67 -13.54 -13.75 -12.86
N LEU A 68 -12.77 -12.82 -12.28
CA LEU A 68 -13.30 -11.82 -11.37
C LEU A 68 -14.02 -10.71 -12.15
N GLU A 69 -15.12 -10.21 -11.60
CA GLU A 69 -15.88 -9.10 -12.17
C GLU A 69 -15.78 -7.86 -11.28
N TRP A 70 -15.71 -6.67 -11.89
CA TRP A 70 -15.71 -5.38 -11.19
C TRP A 70 -17.00 -4.59 -11.49
N THR A 71 -17.83 -4.38 -10.46
CA THR A 71 -19.15 -3.72 -10.56
C THR A 71 -19.17 -2.28 -10.02
N GLY A 72 -18.03 -1.73 -9.62
CA GLY A 72 -17.92 -0.35 -9.11
C GLY A 72 -17.91 0.68 -10.23
N THR A 73 -18.45 1.88 -9.99
CA THR A 73 -18.57 2.92 -11.04
C THR A 73 -17.73 4.16 -10.77
N GLY A 74 -17.27 4.84 -11.84
CA GLY A 74 -16.51 6.09 -11.71
C GLY A 74 -17.30 7.22 -11.03
N LYS A 75 -18.64 7.18 -11.11
CA LYS A 75 -19.52 8.10 -10.37
C LYS A 75 -19.43 7.88 -8.85
N GLU A 76 -19.35 6.64 -8.38
CA GLU A 76 -19.23 6.33 -6.95
C GLU A 76 -17.89 6.83 -6.38
N LEU A 77 -16.81 6.69 -7.14
CA LEU A 77 -15.49 7.23 -6.79
C LEU A 77 -15.53 8.78 -6.77
N PHE A 78 -16.06 9.42 -7.81
CA PHE A 78 -16.19 10.88 -7.90
C PHE A 78 -17.02 11.47 -6.74
N PHE A 79 -18.20 10.90 -6.44
CA PHE A 79 -19.01 11.35 -5.31
C PHE A 79 -18.36 11.04 -3.95
N GLY A 80 -17.64 9.92 -3.82
CA GLY A 80 -16.84 9.64 -2.64
C GLY A 80 -15.74 10.70 -2.41
N PHE A 81 -15.05 11.10 -3.48
CA PHE A 81 -14.01 12.13 -3.45
C PHE A 81 -14.59 13.50 -3.11
N LEU A 82 -15.71 13.89 -3.73
CA LEU A 82 -16.38 15.16 -3.47
C LEU A 82 -16.87 15.23 -2.01
N LEU A 83 -17.49 14.15 -1.52
CA LEU A 83 -17.93 14.03 -0.13
C LEU A 83 -16.78 14.24 0.85
N VAL A 84 -15.62 13.62 0.59
CA VAL A 84 -14.43 13.79 1.44
C VAL A 84 -13.84 15.19 1.34
N THR A 85 -13.78 15.75 0.13
CA THR A 85 -13.29 17.11 -0.09
C THR A 85 -14.11 18.12 0.73
N VAL A 86 -15.44 17.97 0.71
CA VAL A 86 -16.34 18.82 1.51
C VAL A 86 -16.24 18.53 3.02
N LEU A 87 -16.14 17.27 3.44
CA LEU A 87 -16.14 16.90 4.86
C LEU A 87 -14.78 17.00 5.57
N ILE A 88 -13.66 17.07 4.82
CA ILE A 88 -12.31 17.12 5.39
C ILE A 88 -11.57 18.39 4.95
N LEU A 89 -11.45 18.66 3.64
CA LEU A 89 -10.62 19.76 3.15
C LEU A 89 -11.21 21.13 3.52
N VAL A 90 -12.54 21.29 3.45
CA VAL A 90 -13.21 22.55 3.82
C VAL A 90 -13.11 22.82 5.33
N PRO A 91 -13.46 21.90 6.26
CA PRO A 91 -13.20 22.07 7.68
C PRO A 91 -11.73 22.29 8.02
N PHE A 92 -10.79 21.59 7.36
CA PHE A 92 -9.36 21.81 7.53
C PHE A 92 -8.97 23.27 7.19
N GLY A 93 -9.42 23.81 6.06
CA GLY A 93 -9.19 25.21 5.68
C GLY A 93 -9.81 26.21 6.66
N VAL A 94 -11.03 25.96 7.14
CA VAL A 94 -11.68 26.82 8.15
C VAL A 94 -10.95 26.77 9.49
N ILE A 95 -10.54 25.58 9.94
CA ILE A 95 -9.76 25.39 11.18
C ILE A 95 -8.40 26.08 11.06
N GLN A 96 -7.72 26.00 9.91
CA GLN A 96 -6.48 26.71 9.64
C GLN A 96 -6.65 28.23 9.82
N LEU A 97 -7.71 28.81 9.24
CA LEU A 97 -8.00 30.25 9.36
C LEU A 97 -8.31 30.65 10.82
N ILE A 98 -9.10 29.84 11.54
CA ILE A 98 -9.39 30.06 12.96
C ILE A 98 -8.10 30.00 13.80
N ALA A 99 -7.24 29.00 13.57
CA ALA A 99 -5.99 28.83 14.30
C ALA A 99 -5.02 29.99 14.06
N GLN A 100 -4.89 30.49 12.82
CA GLN A 100 -4.12 31.71 12.54
C GLN A 100 -4.72 32.93 13.25
N GLY A 101 -6.04 33.10 13.22
CA GLY A 101 -6.73 34.18 13.96
C GLY A 101 -6.50 34.12 15.48
N LEU A 102 -6.41 32.92 16.07
CA LEU A 102 -6.06 32.73 17.48
C LEU A 102 -4.59 33.10 17.76
N ILE A 103 -3.65 32.74 16.86
CA ILE A 103 -2.23 33.11 16.97
C ILE A 103 -2.08 34.64 16.96
N PHE A 104 -2.70 35.34 16.01
CA PHE A 104 -2.66 36.81 15.94
C PHE A 104 -3.27 37.51 17.16
N ARG A 105 -4.18 36.84 17.89
CA ARG A 105 -4.76 37.32 19.16
C ARG A 105 -3.93 36.98 20.40
N GLY A 106 -2.72 36.43 20.23
CA GLY A 106 -1.85 35.97 21.33
C GLY A 106 -2.28 34.65 21.97
N GLN A 107 -3.32 33.98 21.46
CA GLN A 107 -3.88 32.75 22.03
C GLN A 107 -3.20 31.50 21.45
N GLY A 108 -1.86 31.53 21.33
CA GLY A 108 -1.07 30.47 20.69
C GLY A 108 -1.28 29.06 21.29
N GLY A 109 -1.51 28.97 22.61
CA GLY A 109 -1.81 27.69 23.26
C GLY A 109 -3.15 27.06 22.81
N ILE A 110 -4.18 27.88 22.58
CA ILE A 110 -5.47 27.40 22.06
C ILE A 110 -5.32 27.00 20.59
N ALA A 111 -4.58 27.78 19.79
CA ALA A 111 -4.27 27.43 18.41
C ALA A 111 -3.52 26.08 18.31
N ALA A 112 -2.54 25.84 19.17
CA ALA A 112 -1.82 24.56 19.25
C ALA A 112 -2.77 23.39 19.62
N GLY A 113 -3.67 23.58 20.58
CA GLY A 113 -4.69 22.57 20.92
C GLY A 113 -5.63 22.26 19.74
N VAL A 114 -6.05 23.29 19.00
CA VAL A 114 -6.85 23.15 17.77
C VAL A 114 -6.09 22.38 16.68
N PHE A 115 -4.80 22.66 16.47
CA PHE A 115 -3.96 21.89 15.55
C PHE A 115 -3.85 20.42 15.96
N ILE A 116 -3.58 20.12 17.22
CA ILE A 116 -3.47 18.74 17.73
C ILE A 116 -4.79 17.99 17.52
N ALA A 117 -5.93 18.60 17.84
CA ALA A 117 -7.25 18.03 17.62
C ALA A 117 -7.52 17.74 16.13
N MET A 118 -7.13 18.65 15.24
CA MET A 118 -7.25 18.48 13.78
C MET A 118 -6.36 17.34 13.27
N PHE A 119 -5.09 17.25 13.70
CA PHE A 119 -4.21 16.15 13.32
C PHE A 119 -4.72 14.79 13.84
N ALA A 120 -5.23 14.72 15.07
CA ALA A 120 -5.86 13.50 15.60
C ALA A 120 -7.10 13.09 14.78
N LEU A 121 -7.93 14.06 14.38
CA LEU A 121 -9.11 13.81 13.54
C LEU A 121 -8.74 13.31 12.13
N LEU A 122 -7.74 13.92 11.48
CA LEU A 122 -7.22 13.45 10.19
C LEU A 122 -6.64 12.03 10.32
N PHE A 123 -5.91 11.76 11.40
CA PHE A 123 -5.31 10.45 11.64
C PHE A 123 -6.38 9.36 11.84
N TYR A 124 -7.41 9.64 12.65
CA TYR A 124 -8.60 8.81 12.81
C TYR A 124 -9.30 8.53 11.47
N PHE A 125 -9.59 9.57 10.68
CA PHE A 125 -10.24 9.39 9.37
C PHE A 125 -9.38 8.63 8.37
N SER A 126 -8.05 8.73 8.44
CA SER A 126 -7.15 7.89 7.63
C SER A 126 -7.27 6.40 7.96
N GLY A 127 -7.61 6.04 9.20
CA GLY A 127 -7.97 4.68 9.59
C GLY A 127 -9.30 4.25 8.97
N VAL A 128 -10.35 5.03 9.18
CA VAL A 128 -11.71 4.79 8.62
C VAL A 128 -11.66 4.64 7.08
N ALA A 129 -10.85 5.46 6.41
CA ALA A 129 -10.60 5.41 4.97
C ALA A 129 -10.07 4.06 4.50
N ARG A 130 -8.98 3.58 5.11
CA ARG A 130 -8.34 2.31 4.74
C ARG A 130 -9.25 1.10 4.96
N PHE A 131 -10.16 1.17 5.92
CA PHE A 131 -11.20 0.16 6.12
C PHE A 131 -12.30 0.24 5.05
N ARG A 132 -12.90 1.43 4.88
CA ARG A 132 -14.01 1.64 3.95
C ARG A 132 -13.60 1.44 2.49
N ALA A 133 -12.33 1.72 2.14
CA ALA A 133 -11.76 1.42 0.84
C ALA A 133 -11.72 -0.07 0.55
N LEU A 134 -11.18 -0.89 1.47
CA LEU A 134 -11.18 -2.35 1.31
C LEU A 134 -12.61 -2.90 1.24
N ARG A 135 -13.51 -2.44 2.12
CA ARG A 135 -14.94 -2.80 2.08
C ARG A 135 -15.59 -2.44 0.75
N TYR A 136 -15.26 -1.28 0.16
CA TYR A 136 -15.77 -0.88 -1.15
C TYR A 136 -15.20 -1.76 -2.28
N ARG A 137 -13.87 -2.01 -2.30
CA ARG A 137 -13.22 -2.86 -3.32
C ARG A 137 -13.76 -4.30 -3.28
N LEU A 138 -13.91 -4.89 -2.08
CA LEU A 138 -14.54 -6.21 -1.90
C LEU A 138 -16.02 -6.19 -2.29
N GLY A 139 -16.77 -5.16 -1.89
CA GLY A 139 -18.19 -4.97 -2.25
C GLY A 139 -18.46 -4.81 -3.75
N ARG A 140 -17.42 -4.59 -4.55
CA ARG A 140 -17.47 -4.47 -6.03
C ARG A 140 -16.70 -5.55 -6.77
N THR A 141 -16.07 -6.47 -6.04
CA THR A 141 -15.45 -7.68 -6.59
C THR A 141 -16.48 -8.78 -6.54
N HIS A 142 -16.86 -9.30 -7.70
CA HIS A 142 -17.71 -10.48 -7.83
C HIS A 142 -16.92 -11.66 -8.40
N TRP A 143 -17.32 -12.87 -8.03
CA TRP A 143 -16.84 -14.14 -8.53
C TRP A 143 -18.03 -15.11 -8.55
N ARG A 144 -18.36 -15.71 -9.70
CA ARG A 144 -19.59 -16.51 -9.89
C ARG A 144 -20.86 -15.78 -9.40
N GLY A 145 -20.93 -14.46 -9.58
CA GLY A 145 -21.99 -13.59 -9.08
C GLY A 145 -21.96 -13.27 -7.57
N ILE A 146 -21.19 -14.02 -6.77
CA ILE A 146 -21.00 -13.81 -5.33
C ILE A 146 -20.05 -12.65 -5.10
N ARG A 147 -20.37 -11.74 -4.17
CA ARG A 147 -19.52 -10.56 -3.88
C ARG A 147 -18.90 -10.57 -2.49
N GLY A 148 -17.86 -9.77 -2.33
CA GLY A 148 -17.32 -9.39 -1.03
C GLY A 148 -18.18 -8.41 -0.26
N GLY A 149 -17.79 -8.14 0.99
CA GLY A 149 -18.40 -7.10 1.81
C GLY A 149 -17.92 -7.07 3.26
N SER A 150 -18.67 -6.33 4.08
CA SER A 150 -18.55 -6.29 5.54
C SER A 150 -19.82 -5.70 6.15
N HIS A 151 -20.18 -6.18 7.34
CA HIS A 151 -21.22 -5.58 8.16
C HIS A 151 -20.75 -4.31 8.89
N ASP A 152 -19.47 -4.19 9.22
CA ASP A 152 -18.95 -3.08 10.04
C ASP A 152 -18.78 -1.79 9.19
N PRO A 153 -19.27 -0.62 9.64
CA PRO A 153 -19.06 0.65 8.94
C PRO A 153 -17.61 1.18 8.94
N GLY A 154 -16.73 0.64 9.78
CA GLY A 154 -15.30 0.98 9.87
C GLY A 154 -14.96 2.10 10.86
N PHE A 155 -15.94 2.69 11.56
CA PHE A 155 -15.70 3.78 12.51
C PHE A 155 -14.91 3.34 13.76
N ARG A 156 -15.11 2.10 14.23
CA ARG A 156 -14.33 1.52 15.34
C ARG A 156 -12.87 1.30 14.94
N TYR A 157 -12.65 0.78 13.74
CA TYR A 157 -11.32 0.61 13.16
C TYR A 157 -10.53 1.94 13.05
N GLY A 158 -11.21 3.07 12.83
CA GLY A 158 -10.58 4.40 12.89
C GLY A 158 -9.94 4.71 14.25
N LEU A 159 -10.61 4.33 15.35
CA LEU A 159 -10.08 4.48 16.70
C LEU A 159 -8.94 3.48 16.95
N SER A 160 -9.10 2.23 16.50
CA SER A 160 -8.05 1.22 16.55
C SER A 160 -6.78 1.65 15.84
N HIS A 161 -6.92 2.23 14.64
CA HIS A 161 -5.82 2.81 13.89
C HIS A 161 -5.08 3.88 14.70
N MET A 162 -5.82 4.80 15.33
CA MET A 162 -5.25 5.88 16.13
C MET A 162 -4.44 5.35 17.32
N TRP A 163 -5.02 4.51 18.19
CA TRP A 163 -4.32 4.09 19.41
C TRP A 163 -3.20 3.07 19.15
N LYS A 164 -3.37 2.15 18.18
CA LYS A 164 -2.32 1.17 17.83
C LYS A 164 -1.09 1.85 17.25
N TYR A 165 -1.24 2.83 16.35
CA TYR A 165 -0.09 3.60 15.87
C TYR A 165 0.46 4.58 16.91
N ALA A 166 -0.37 5.14 17.81
CA ALA A 166 0.14 5.96 18.91
C ALA A 166 1.08 5.17 19.83
N ILE A 167 0.75 3.91 20.16
CA ILE A 167 1.67 2.99 20.86
C ILE A 167 2.85 2.62 19.95
N GLY A 168 2.58 2.32 18.68
CA GLY A 168 3.58 1.95 17.67
C GLY A 168 4.74 2.94 17.58
N TYR A 169 4.43 4.22 17.40
CA TYR A 169 5.39 5.31 17.33
C TYR A 169 5.85 5.79 18.72
N GLY A 170 4.97 5.77 19.73
CA GLY A 170 5.31 6.15 21.11
C GLY A 170 6.41 5.28 21.72
N ALA A 171 6.48 4.00 21.35
CA ALA A 171 7.59 3.10 21.66
C ALA A 171 8.84 3.34 20.78
N ILE A 172 9.17 4.61 20.49
CA ILE A 172 10.27 5.06 19.61
C ILE A 172 10.16 4.47 18.19
N GLY A 173 8.97 4.04 17.78
CA GLY A 173 8.71 3.32 16.51
C GLY A 173 8.86 1.79 16.59
N LEU A 174 9.43 1.22 17.65
CA LEU A 174 9.74 -0.21 17.71
C LEU A 174 8.49 -1.11 17.62
N MET A 175 7.33 -0.60 18.05
CA MET A 175 6.04 -1.32 18.01
C MET A 175 5.24 -1.08 16.72
N VAL A 176 5.79 -0.41 15.70
CA VAL A 176 5.13 -0.22 14.40
C VAL A 176 4.77 -1.54 13.71
N PRO A 177 5.60 -2.62 13.70
CA PRO A 177 5.21 -3.90 13.12
C PRO A 177 3.99 -4.52 13.81
N TRP A 178 3.91 -4.45 15.13
CA TRP A 178 2.74 -4.89 15.89
C TRP A 178 1.49 -4.07 15.52
N ALA A 179 1.62 -2.75 15.37
CA ALA A 179 0.50 -1.90 14.94
C ALA A 179 0.03 -2.27 13.52
N MET A 180 0.96 -2.48 12.58
CA MET A 180 0.65 -2.88 11.19
C MET A 180 -0.06 -4.24 11.12
N VAL A 181 0.46 -5.25 11.81
CA VAL A 181 -0.11 -6.61 11.79
C VAL A 181 -1.43 -6.69 12.55
N SER A 182 -1.52 -6.11 13.75
CA SER A 182 -2.77 -6.12 14.52
C SER A 182 -3.88 -5.27 13.88
N LEU A 183 -3.56 -4.30 13.03
CA LEU A 183 -4.55 -3.61 12.18
C LEU A 183 -4.90 -4.41 10.92
N TRP A 184 -3.98 -5.18 10.35
CA TRP A 184 -4.29 -6.11 9.27
C TRP A 184 -5.31 -7.16 9.72
N ASN A 185 -5.03 -7.84 10.83
CA ASN A 185 -5.87 -8.88 11.43
C ASN A 185 -7.28 -8.34 11.75
N GLU A 186 -7.37 -7.18 12.41
CA GLU A 186 -8.66 -6.53 12.70
C GLU A 186 -9.41 -6.14 11.42
N ARG A 187 -8.72 -5.51 10.46
CA ARG A 187 -9.36 -5.04 9.21
C ARG A 187 -9.94 -6.19 8.41
N TRP A 188 -9.18 -7.27 8.23
CA TRP A 188 -9.64 -8.44 7.46
C TRP A 188 -10.63 -9.30 8.24
N GLY A 189 -10.48 -9.46 9.55
CA GLY A 189 -11.44 -10.19 10.40
C GLY A 189 -12.87 -9.65 10.38
N HIS A 190 -13.07 -8.40 9.95
CA HIS A 190 -14.39 -7.81 9.72
C HIS A 190 -14.91 -7.94 8.27
N MET A 191 -14.13 -8.46 7.33
CA MET A 191 -14.52 -8.64 5.92
C MET A 191 -15.09 -10.05 5.67
N SER A 192 -15.89 -10.18 4.62
CA SER A 192 -16.41 -11.45 4.12
C SER A 192 -16.42 -11.51 2.59
N PHE A 193 -16.50 -12.74 2.06
CA PHE A 193 -16.80 -13.03 0.66
C PHE A 193 -17.96 -14.04 0.60
N GLY A 194 -19.07 -13.65 -0.02
CA GLY A 194 -20.34 -14.35 0.21
C GLY A 194 -20.73 -14.30 1.69
N GLN A 195 -21.00 -15.47 2.26
CA GLN A 195 -21.20 -15.67 3.70
C GLN A 195 -19.91 -16.01 4.46
N LEU A 196 -18.86 -16.46 3.78
CA LEU A 196 -17.58 -16.84 4.39
C LEU A 196 -16.85 -15.59 4.90
N ARG A 197 -16.37 -15.62 6.15
CA ARG A 197 -15.61 -14.51 6.75
C ARG A 197 -14.12 -14.73 6.57
N PHE A 198 -13.39 -13.65 6.36
CA PHE A 198 -11.93 -13.71 6.44
C PHE A 198 -11.50 -13.82 7.91
N ARG A 199 -10.44 -14.60 8.17
CA ARG A 199 -9.71 -14.64 9.44
C ARG A 199 -8.22 -14.42 9.17
N SER A 200 -7.50 -13.92 10.17
CA SER A 200 -6.07 -13.60 10.10
C SER A 200 -5.59 -13.39 11.54
N GLU A 201 -4.70 -14.24 12.01
CA GLU A 201 -4.13 -14.22 13.38
C GLU A 201 -2.60 -13.97 13.36
N ALA A 202 -2.09 -13.50 12.21
CA ALA A 202 -0.68 -13.29 11.92
C ALA A 202 0.10 -12.64 13.07
N ASP A 203 1.29 -13.18 13.36
CA ASP A 203 2.22 -12.64 14.35
C ASP A 203 3.22 -11.65 13.72
N PHE A 204 3.60 -10.62 14.48
CA PHE A 204 4.59 -9.61 14.08
C PHE A 204 6.03 -10.02 14.43
N SER A 205 6.27 -10.97 15.35
CA SER A 205 7.61 -11.37 15.77
C SER A 205 8.55 -11.78 14.61
N PRO A 206 8.11 -12.53 13.58
CA PRO A 206 8.93 -12.85 12.41
C PRO A 206 9.36 -11.63 11.57
N LEU A 207 8.70 -10.49 11.74
CA LEU A 207 9.03 -9.24 11.06
C LEU A 207 10.14 -8.46 11.77
N MET A 208 10.26 -8.60 13.10
CA MET A 208 11.09 -7.73 13.94
C MET A 208 12.56 -7.69 13.51
N LYS A 209 13.15 -8.82 13.09
CA LYS A 209 14.55 -8.84 12.60
C LYS A 209 14.75 -7.98 11.34
N ARG A 210 13.79 -7.99 10.40
CA ARG A 210 13.84 -7.17 9.18
C ARG A 210 13.45 -5.73 9.45
N TYR A 211 12.49 -5.50 10.34
CA TYR A 211 12.12 -4.17 10.78
C TYR A 211 13.28 -3.46 11.47
N LEU A 212 13.99 -4.13 12.37
CA LEU A 212 15.14 -3.55 13.06
C LEU A 212 16.29 -3.22 12.10
N LEU A 213 16.52 -4.05 11.08
CA LEU A 213 17.47 -3.73 10.00
C LEU A 213 17.03 -2.46 9.24
N PHE A 214 15.76 -2.37 8.85
CA PHE A 214 15.17 -1.18 8.21
C PHE A 214 15.25 0.08 9.09
N TYR A 215 15.06 -0.08 10.40
CA TYR A 215 15.05 1.01 11.37
C TYR A 215 16.46 1.52 11.70
N LEU A 216 17.42 0.61 11.90
CA LEU A 216 18.80 0.96 12.31
C LEU A 216 19.76 1.21 11.14
N ALA A 217 19.60 0.56 9.99
CA ALA A 217 20.55 0.74 8.87
C ALA A 217 20.71 2.21 8.43
N PRO A 218 19.64 3.02 8.28
CA PRO A 218 19.78 4.42 7.90
C PRO A 218 20.50 5.25 8.98
N LEU A 219 20.23 4.97 10.26
CA LEU A 219 20.89 5.62 11.39
C LEU A 219 22.40 5.29 11.42
N ILE A 220 22.75 4.02 11.24
CA ILE A 220 24.15 3.55 11.15
C ILE A 220 24.85 4.20 9.96
N LEU A 221 24.22 4.23 8.78
CA LEU A 221 24.76 4.85 7.57
C LEU A 221 24.97 6.36 7.74
N MET A 222 24.04 7.05 8.40
CA MET A 222 24.17 8.48 8.72
C MET A 222 25.33 8.75 9.68
N ILE A 223 25.48 7.93 10.73
CA ILE A 223 26.59 8.03 11.68
C ILE A 223 27.93 7.76 10.98
N VAL A 224 28.04 6.68 10.19
CA VAL A 224 29.24 6.34 9.43
C VAL A 224 29.59 7.44 8.41
N GLY A 225 28.58 8.00 7.72
CA GLY A 225 28.75 9.12 6.80
C GLY A 225 29.26 10.38 7.51
N PHE A 226 28.67 10.74 8.65
CA PHE A 226 29.10 11.90 9.44
C PHE A 226 30.51 11.72 10.02
N LEU A 227 30.86 10.53 10.51
CA LEU A 227 32.21 10.21 10.98
C LEU A 227 33.24 10.25 9.85
N GLY A 228 32.91 9.71 8.67
CA GLY A 228 33.77 9.78 7.49
C GLY A 228 34.00 11.21 7.01
N ILE A 229 32.94 12.02 6.95
CA ILE A 229 33.01 13.45 6.66
C ILE A 229 33.87 14.20 7.68
N GLY A 230 33.67 13.95 8.98
CA GLY A 230 34.46 14.56 10.06
C GLY A 230 35.94 14.20 9.98
N ALA A 231 36.27 12.94 9.69
CA ALA A 231 37.64 12.49 9.49
C ALA A 231 38.32 13.17 8.27
N ILE A 232 37.59 13.31 7.16
CA ILE A 232 38.06 14.03 5.97
C ILE A 232 38.30 15.52 6.29
N ALA A 233 37.35 16.18 6.97
CA ALA A 233 37.48 17.59 7.35
C ALA A 233 38.67 17.85 8.28
N LEU A 234 38.89 16.98 9.28
CA LEU A 234 40.06 17.04 10.16
C LEU A 234 41.38 16.78 9.40
N GLY A 235 41.40 15.84 8.45
CA GLY A 235 42.55 15.58 7.60
C GLY A 235 42.91 16.74 6.68
N ILE A 236 41.91 17.41 6.09
CA ILE A 236 42.10 18.62 5.27
C ILE A 236 42.57 19.80 6.15
N GLY A 237 42.02 19.96 7.35
CA GLY A 237 42.44 20.99 8.31
C GLY A 237 43.89 20.83 8.79
N ALA A 238 44.42 19.60 8.80
CA ALA A 238 45.81 19.32 9.15
C ALA A 238 46.82 19.52 8.00
N ALA A 239 46.34 19.67 6.75
CA ALA A 239 47.19 19.66 5.55
C ALA A 239 47.40 21.04 4.92
N GLY A 240 48.67 21.38 4.65
CA GLY A 240 49.09 22.52 3.83
C GLY A 240 49.05 22.23 2.32
N ASP A 241 48.69 23.19 1.46
CA ASP A 241 48.04 24.47 1.76
C ASP A 241 47.23 24.97 0.55
N PHE A 242 46.07 25.60 0.78
CA PHE A 242 45.05 25.86 -0.26
C PHE A 242 44.16 27.06 0.08
N ASP A 243 43.54 27.66 -0.95
CA ASP A 243 42.37 28.55 -0.83
C ASP A 243 41.15 27.71 -0.41
N ARG A 244 41.08 27.44 0.90
CA ARG A 244 40.38 26.29 1.48
C ARG A 244 38.87 26.43 1.58
N GLU A 245 38.33 27.57 1.99
CA GLU A 245 36.96 27.62 2.50
C GLU A 245 35.92 27.22 1.44
N GLU A 246 35.93 27.86 0.28
CA GLU A 246 34.89 27.65 -0.73
C GLU A 246 34.93 26.22 -1.31
N LEU A 247 36.14 25.69 -1.51
CA LEU A 247 36.37 24.31 -1.99
C LEU A 247 36.03 23.25 -0.93
N ALA A 248 36.34 23.51 0.34
CA ALA A 248 35.99 22.61 1.44
C ALA A 248 34.49 22.59 1.73
N TRP A 249 33.82 23.75 1.78
CA TRP A 249 32.37 23.84 1.94
C TRP A 249 31.62 23.23 0.74
N GLY A 250 32.12 23.41 -0.49
CA GLY A 250 31.59 22.76 -1.69
C GLY A 250 31.72 21.24 -1.66
N ALA A 251 32.90 20.70 -1.32
CA ALA A 251 33.12 19.26 -1.18
C ALA A 251 32.31 18.65 -0.03
N LEU A 252 32.21 19.34 1.10
CA LEU A 252 31.41 18.95 2.26
C LEU A 252 29.91 18.90 1.91
N GLY A 253 29.39 19.94 1.24
CA GLY A 253 28.01 19.99 0.75
C GLY A 253 27.71 18.87 -0.25
N GLY A 254 28.65 18.59 -1.16
CA GLY A 254 28.56 17.47 -2.11
C GLY A 254 28.50 16.10 -1.41
N LEU A 255 29.35 15.86 -0.40
CA LEU A 255 29.35 14.62 0.38
C LEU A 255 28.06 14.47 1.21
N ILE A 256 27.56 15.55 1.81
CA ILE A 256 26.27 15.56 2.52
C ILE A 256 25.12 15.23 1.56
N ALA A 257 25.10 15.84 0.36
CA ALA A 257 24.08 15.57 -0.66
C ALA A 257 24.12 14.11 -1.14
N ILE A 258 25.31 13.56 -1.41
CA ILE A 258 25.49 12.14 -1.78
C ILE A 258 25.05 11.22 -0.64
N GLY A 259 25.44 11.53 0.60
CA GLY A 259 25.04 10.77 1.79
C GLY A 259 23.53 10.78 2.02
N PHE A 260 22.88 11.93 1.81
CA PHE A 260 21.43 12.08 1.88
C PHE A 260 20.72 11.27 0.79
N VAL A 261 21.16 11.37 -0.48
CA VAL A 261 20.61 10.56 -1.57
C VAL A 261 20.79 9.06 -1.30
N ALA A 262 21.98 8.63 -0.87
CA ALA A 262 22.24 7.24 -0.49
C ALA A 262 21.36 6.78 0.68
N PHE A 263 21.14 7.62 1.69
CA PHE A 263 20.25 7.35 2.82
C PHE A 263 18.82 7.07 2.34
N TYR A 264 18.22 7.92 1.50
CA TYR A 264 16.85 7.71 1.01
C TYR A 264 16.73 6.47 0.11
N LEU A 265 17.71 6.21 -0.75
CA LEU A 265 17.74 5.01 -1.59
C LEU A 265 17.84 3.72 -0.75
N LEU A 266 18.73 3.70 0.24
CA LEU A 266 18.93 2.53 1.11
C LEU A 266 17.77 2.34 2.08
N TRP A 267 17.14 3.41 2.56
CA TRP A 267 15.92 3.36 3.37
C TRP A 267 14.74 2.81 2.56
N GLY A 268 14.52 3.28 1.33
CA GLY A 268 13.50 2.75 0.43
C GLY A 268 13.72 1.28 0.07
N LEU A 269 14.97 0.87 -0.15
CA LEU A 269 15.33 -0.53 -0.36
C LEU A 269 15.07 -1.39 0.90
N ALA A 270 15.44 -0.91 2.08
CA ALA A 270 15.20 -1.63 3.33
C ALA A 270 13.68 -1.72 3.65
N TYR A 271 12.91 -0.68 3.33
CA TYR A 271 11.45 -0.69 3.41
C TYR A 271 10.86 -1.79 2.52
N LEU A 272 11.32 -1.91 1.27
CA LEU A 272 10.91 -2.97 0.35
C LEU A 272 11.20 -4.37 0.91
N PHE A 273 12.35 -4.57 1.57
CA PHE A 273 12.76 -5.85 2.17
C PHE A 273 11.89 -6.24 3.38
N PHE A 274 11.46 -5.24 4.15
CA PHE A 274 10.49 -5.39 5.24
C PHE A 274 9.08 -5.67 4.68
N TYR A 275 8.60 -4.86 3.75
CA TYR A 275 7.26 -4.96 3.15
C TYR A 275 7.04 -6.30 2.44
N ALA A 276 8.04 -6.79 1.70
CA ALA A 276 8.03 -8.11 1.07
C ALA A 276 8.05 -9.30 2.05
N LYS A 277 8.33 -9.09 3.35
CA LYS A 277 8.12 -10.11 4.40
C LYS A 277 6.81 -9.87 5.15
N TYR A 278 6.42 -8.62 5.38
CA TYR A 278 5.13 -8.24 5.93
C TYR A 278 3.99 -8.90 5.16
N LEU A 279 3.88 -8.65 3.84
CA LEU A 279 2.82 -9.25 3.01
C LEU A 279 2.81 -10.79 3.06
N ARG A 280 3.98 -11.44 3.05
CA ARG A 280 4.05 -12.91 3.15
C ARG A 280 3.63 -13.47 4.49
N VAL A 281 3.82 -12.73 5.58
CA VAL A 281 3.35 -13.14 6.90
C VAL A 281 1.85 -12.90 7.03
N VAL A 282 1.36 -11.72 6.61
CA VAL A 282 -0.04 -11.35 6.83
C VAL A 282 -1.02 -11.95 5.82
N ILE A 283 -0.57 -12.31 4.62
CA ILE A 283 -1.38 -13.08 3.65
C ILE A 283 -1.23 -14.59 3.91
N GLY A 284 -0.05 -15.08 4.28
CA GLY A 284 0.21 -16.49 4.56
C GLY A 284 -0.53 -17.07 5.78
N ASP A 285 -1.14 -16.20 6.59
CA ASP A 285 -1.98 -16.54 7.74
C ASP A 285 -3.46 -16.19 7.50
N MET A 286 -3.80 -15.64 6.33
CA MET A 286 -5.19 -15.36 5.99
C MET A 286 -5.95 -16.64 5.64
N GLN A 287 -7.16 -16.73 6.14
CA GLN A 287 -8.13 -17.78 5.83
C GLN A 287 -9.46 -17.15 5.39
N LEU A 288 -10.27 -17.87 4.61
CA LEU A 288 -11.64 -17.52 4.24
C LEU A 288 -12.54 -18.72 4.54
N GLY A 289 -13.45 -18.56 5.50
CA GLY A 289 -14.11 -19.72 6.12
C GLY A 289 -13.12 -20.51 6.97
N ASP A 290 -13.31 -21.82 7.04
CA ASP A 290 -12.41 -22.75 7.74
C ASP A 290 -11.57 -23.60 6.76
N ASP A 291 -11.90 -23.59 5.46
CA ASP A 291 -11.34 -24.50 4.44
C ASP A 291 -10.35 -23.88 3.44
N ILE A 292 -10.37 -22.55 3.27
CA ILE A 292 -9.52 -21.84 2.30
C ILE A 292 -8.46 -21.04 3.04
N SER A 293 -7.19 -21.32 2.77
CA SER A 293 -6.03 -20.56 3.24
C SER A 293 -5.33 -19.84 2.08
N PHE A 294 -4.71 -18.69 2.34
CA PHE A 294 -4.00 -17.92 1.32
C PHE A 294 -2.49 -17.99 1.50
N GLY A 295 -1.77 -17.90 0.38
CA GLY A 295 -0.32 -17.79 0.32
C GLY A 295 0.12 -16.53 -0.43
N PHE A 296 1.34 -16.08 -0.16
CA PHE A 296 2.00 -15.08 -1.01
C PHE A 296 3.45 -15.51 -1.24
N SER A 297 3.78 -15.91 -2.46
CA SER A 297 5.10 -16.49 -2.79
C SER A 297 6.17 -15.46 -3.15
N ALA A 298 5.78 -14.21 -3.44
CA ALA A 298 6.67 -13.15 -3.91
C ALA A 298 7.92 -12.95 -3.03
N SER A 299 9.09 -13.27 -3.56
CA SER A 299 10.34 -13.08 -2.83
C SER A 299 10.77 -11.62 -2.83
N THR A 300 11.68 -11.26 -1.92
CA THR A 300 12.31 -9.93 -1.89
C THR A 300 13.04 -9.61 -3.21
N LYS A 301 13.54 -10.62 -3.94
CA LYS A 301 14.17 -10.46 -5.25
C LYS A 301 13.16 -10.04 -6.32
N ASP A 302 11.92 -10.53 -6.23
CA ASP A 302 10.88 -10.29 -7.24
C ASP A 302 10.25 -8.91 -7.02
N TRP A 303 10.06 -8.50 -5.76
CA TRP A 303 9.78 -7.11 -5.39
C TRP A 303 10.86 -6.14 -5.90
N PHE A 304 12.14 -6.47 -5.74
CA PHE A 304 13.23 -5.64 -6.25
C PHE A 304 13.23 -5.56 -7.79
N ARG A 305 13.00 -6.67 -8.49
CA ARG A 305 12.84 -6.73 -9.96
C ARG A 305 11.66 -5.89 -10.46
N LEU A 306 10.52 -5.93 -9.75
CA LEU A 306 9.35 -5.11 -10.06
C LEU A 306 9.72 -3.62 -10.00
N ILE A 307 10.16 -3.15 -8.84
CA ILE A 307 10.47 -1.73 -8.60
C ILE A 307 11.61 -1.23 -9.52
N LEU A 308 12.66 -2.02 -9.73
CA LEU A 308 13.73 -1.64 -10.67
C LEU A 308 13.21 -1.50 -12.11
N GLY A 309 12.32 -2.41 -12.54
CA GLY A 309 11.66 -2.32 -13.83
C GLY A 309 10.68 -1.14 -13.93
N ASP A 310 10.03 -0.76 -12.84
CA ASP A 310 9.11 0.38 -12.77
C ASP A 310 9.86 1.70 -12.85
N VAL A 311 10.95 1.85 -12.08
CA VAL A 311 11.84 3.00 -12.13
C VAL A 311 12.45 3.14 -13.51
N GLY A 312 12.97 2.04 -14.09
CA GLY A 312 13.49 2.04 -15.46
C GLY A 312 12.44 2.45 -16.49
N LEU A 313 11.23 1.91 -16.39
CA LEU A 313 10.11 2.25 -17.28
C LEU A 313 9.75 3.74 -17.19
N VAL A 314 9.55 4.27 -15.98
CA VAL A 314 9.19 5.68 -15.75
C VAL A 314 10.29 6.62 -16.21
N LEU A 315 11.56 6.34 -15.93
CA LEU A 315 12.70 7.19 -16.35
C LEU A 315 12.90 7.19 -17.87
N VAL A 316 12.92 6.02 -18.51
CA VAL A 316 13.15 5.90 -19.97
C VAL A 316 12.02 6.53 -20.78
N THR A 317 10.79 6.53 -20.25
CA THR A 317 9.61 7.11 -20.91
C THR A 317 9.29 8.55 -20.47
N LEU A 318 10.20 9.21 -19.73
CA LEU A 318 10.04 10.57 -19.21
C LEU A 318 8.70 10.78 -18.45
N GLY A 319 8.33 9.80 -17.63
CA GLY A 319 7.12 9.79 -16.81
C GLY A 319 5.91 9.09 -17.43
N VAL A 320 5.82 8.99 -18.76
CA VAL A 320 4.62 8.44 -19.46
C VAL A 320 4.32 6.99 -19.03
N GLY A 321 5.35 6.20 -18.76
CA GLY A 321 5.26 4.81 -18.31
C GLY A 321 4.59 4.61 -16.95
N TRP A 322 4.34 5.68 -16.17
CA TRP A 322 3.54 5.63 -14.94
C TRP A 322 2.18 4.97 -15.15
N ILE A 323 1.55 5.19 -16.31
CA ILE A 323 0.22 4.62 -16.64
C ILE A 323 0.20 3.08 -16.69
N PHE A 324 1.36 2.43 -16.76
CA PHE A 324 1.47 0.97 -16.76
C PHE A 324 1.74 0.36 -15.37
N LEU A 325 1.97 1.18 -14.34
CA LEU A 325 2.28 0.67 -13.00
C LEU A 325 1.09 -0.04 -12.36
N SER A 326 -0.14 0.45 -12.56
CA SER A 326 -1.37 -0.23 -12.09
C SER A 326 -1.45 -1.66 -12.62
N TYR A 327 -1.26 -1.86 -13.92
CA TYR A 327 -1.18 -3.19 -14.54
C TYR A 327 -0.02 -4.03 -14.03
N ARG A 328 1.20 -3.46 -13.91
CA ARG A 328 2.40 -4.21 -13.48
C ARG A 328 2.29 -4.68 -12.04
N HIS A 329 1.80 -3.82 -11.14
CA HIS A 329 1.62 -4.11 -9.72
C HIS A 329 0.48 -5.09 -9.49
N TRP A 330 -0.65 -4.92 -10.20
CA TRP A 330 -1.76 -5.87 -10.16
C TRP A 330 -1.36 -7.26 -10.66
N LYS A 331 -0.73 -7.34 -11.84
CA LYS A 331 -0.21 -8.60 -12.39
C LYS A 331 0.76 -9.26 -11.40
N PHE A 332 1.69 -8.50 -10.85
CA PHE A 332 2.64 -9.00 -9.85
C PHE A 332 1.92 -9.57 -8.62
N PHE A 333 0.90 -8.87 -8.10
CA PHE A 333 0.15 -9.32 -6.94
C PHE A 333 -0.61 -10.63 -7.22
N ILE A 334 -1.41 -10.68 -8.29
CA ILE A 334 -2.19 -11.88 -8.64
C ILE A 334 -1.29 -13.07 -9.00
N THR A 335 -0.15 -12.86 -9.65
CA THR A 335 0.77 -13.96 -10.04
C THR A 335 1.46 -14.62 -8.84
N HIS A 336 1.54 -13.94 -7.70
CA HIS A 336 2.15 -14.47 -6.47
C HIS A 336 1.13 -14.72 -5.34
N LEU A 337 -0.15 -14.48 -5.59
CA LEU A 337 -1.23 -14.80 -4.65
C LEU A 337 -1.64 -16.24 -4.88
N GLU A 338 -1.64 -17.03 -3.82
CA GLU A 338 -1.99 -18.45 -3.84
C GLU A 338 -3.19 -18.68 -2.93
N ALA A 339 -4.00 -19.70 -3.23
CA ALA A 339 -5.00 -20.22 -2.31
C ALA A 339 -4.91 -21.74 -2.27
N TYR A 340 -5.05 -22.29 -1.08
CA TYR A 340 -4.97 -23.72 -0.79
C TYR A 340 -6.19 -24.12 0.02
N GLY A 341 -6.86 -25.20 -0.37
CA GLY A 341 -8.10 -25.65 0.26
C GLY A 341 -9.03 -26.35 -0.72
N VAL A 342 -10.11 -26.90 -0.20
CA VAL A 342 -11.24 -27.37 -1.02
C VAL A 342 -12.30 -26.28 -0.99
N ILE A 343 -12.72 -25.81 -2.16
CA ILE A 343 -13.91 -24.97 -2.25
C ILE A 343 -15.11 -25.87 -2.48
N ASP A 344 -15.95 -26.00 -1.45
CA ASP A 344 -17.28 -26.57 -1.61
C ASP A 344 -18.22 -25.52 -2.25
N PRO A 345 -18.72 -25.75 -3.48
CA PRO A 345 -19.62 -24.81 -4.15
C PRO A 345 -20.99 -24.70 -3.47
N GLU A 346 -21.41 -25.70 -2.68
CA GLU A 346 -22.72 -25.72 -2.03
C GLU A 346 -22.78 -24.80 -0.80
N ILE A 347 -21.63 -24.53 -0.16
CA ILE A 347 -21.51 -23.63 0.99
C ILE A 347 -21.48 -22.15 0.57
N LEU A 348 -21.11 -21.86 -0.68
CA LEU A 348 -20.90 -20.52 -1.23
C LEU A 348 -22.20 -19.81 -1.61
N MET A 349 -22.99 -19.46 -0.60
CA MET A 349 -24.17 -18.62 -0.74
C MET A 349 -23.83 -17.12 -0.88
N GLN A 350 -24.74 -16.37 -1.52
CA GLN A 350 -24.61 -14.93 -1.76
C GLN A 350 -24.49 -14.11 -0.46
N SER A 351 -23.76 -12.99 -0.53
CA SER A 351 -23.51 -12.11 0.63
C SER A 351 -24.73 -11.30 1.06
N ASP A 352 -25.03 -11.37 2.36
CA ASP A 352 -26.03 -10.61 3.11
C ASP A 352 -25.59 -9.17 3.46
N THR A 353 -24.29 -8.89 3.38
CA THR A 353 -23.68 -7.63 3.83
C THR A 353 -24.25 -6.38 3.14
N PRO A 354 -24.43 -5.23 3.83
CA PRO A 354 -24.94 -4.01 3.21
C PRO A 354 -23.96 -3.40 2.19
N MET A 355 -24.41 -3.19 0.95
CA MET A 355 -23.60 -2.64 -0.14
C MET A 355 -23.25 -1.17 0.06
N ALA A 356 -21.96 -0.82 -0.10
CA ALA A 356 -21.50 0.56 -0.02
C ALA A 356 -21.94 1.37 -1.26
N ARG A 357 -22.77 2.41 -1.02
CA ARG A 357 -23.28 3.34 -2.06
C ARG A 357 -22.31 4.46 -2.45
N HIS A 358 -21.21 4.62 -1.72
CA HIS A 358 -20.22 5.68 -1.93
C HIS A 358 -18.82 5.05 -2.04
N GLY A 359 -18.02 5.51 -3.00
CA GLY A 359 -16.69 4.98 -3.29
C GLY A 359 -15.63 5.31 -2.25
N GLU A 360 -14.42 4.81 -2.48
CA GLU A 360 -13.27 4.93 -1.57
C GLU A 360 -12.60 6.31 -1.54
N GLY A 361 -13.31 7.38 -1.93
CA GLY A 361 -12.72 8.68 -2.29
C GLY A 361 -11.93 9.42 -1.21
N LEU A 362 -11.84 8.86 0.01
CA LEU A 362 -10.89 9.29 1.04
C LEU A 362 -9.45 8.84 0.72
N LEU A 363 -9.26 7.69 0.07
CA LEU A 363 -7.97 7.29 -0.49
C LEU A 363 -7.69 7.94 -1.86
N ASP A 364 -8.71 8.14 -2.72
CA ASP A 364 -8.51 8.86 -3.99
C ASP A 364 -8.18 10.35 -3.79
N ALA A 365 -8.47 10.92 -2.62
CA ALA A 365 -8.04 12.25 -2.19
C ALA A 365 -6.58 12.28 -1.68
N PHE A 366 -6.02 11.14 -1.27
CA PHE A 366 -4.63 10.99 -0.81
C PHE A 366 -3.73 10.29 -1.85
N ASP A 367 -4.24 10.05 -3.06
CA ASP A 367 -3.56 9.37 -4.18
C ASP A 367 -2.90 8.02 -3.82
N MET A 368 -3.47 7.32 -2.83
CA MET A 368 -3.03 5.98 -2.40
C MET A 368 -3.65 4.92 -3.33
N GLY A 369 -3.26 4.97 -4.59
CA GLY A 369 -3.86 4.22 -5.69
C GLY A 369 -3.40 2.76 -5.83
N ALA A 370 -4.32 1.94 -6.34
CA ALA A 370 -4.12 0.59 -6.91
C ALA A 370 -3.69 -0.58 -6.00
N ILE A 371 -3.23 -0.38 -4.76
CA ILE A 371 -2.95 -1.47 -3.79
C ILE A 371 -3.68 -1.22 -2.46
#